data_AF-A0A957PDG1-F1
#
_entry.id   AF-A0A957PDG1-F1
#
_cell.length_a   1.000
_cell.length_b   1.000
_cell.length_c   1.000
_cell.angle_alpha   90.00
_cell.angle_beta   90.00
_cell.angle_gamma   90.00
#
_symmetry.space_group_name_H-M   'P 1'
#
loop_
_entity.id
_entity.type
_entity.pdbx_description
1 polymer ?
#
loop_
_entity_poly.entity_id
_entity_poly.type
_entity_poly.pdbx_seq_one_letter_code
_entity_poly.pdbx_strand_id
1 'polypeptide(L)'
;MNKKQMGGLSTMLIFSAVVIGIMFLIAAWAWMQLPADASIPVHWGINGEADRYGGKFEGLLMPPLITLGIVLLMAFIPRLDPRGENIVRSSAAYKAIWVVIMLFMLLIYGIALLAIFGWPLDIGRIVGGAVGILFIILGNYMGKIRSNYTMGIRTPWTLASELSWNKTHRLGGKLFVTLGTLTLVLTVMGQNAYTFYFMIIGLITTLVTVFAYSYLVWKNDPAAGANHTSAT
;
A
#
# COMPACT_ATOMS: atom_id res chain seq x y z
N MET A 1 11.22 7.60 22.64
CA MET A 1 9.87 7.83 22.08
C MET A 1 9.03 8.59 23.12
N ASN A 2 8.40 9.72 22.80
CA ASN A 2 7.66 10.51 23.80
C ASN A 2 6.27 9.89 24.12
N LYS A 3 5.64 10.29 25.24
CA LYS A 3 4.33 9.76 25.68
C LYS A 3 3.23 9.86 24.60
N LYS A 4 3.19 10.95 23.83
CA LYS A 4 2.20 11.16 22.75
C LYS A 4 2.41 10.19 21.58
N GLN A 5 3.66 9.86 21.27
CA GLN A 5 4.04 8.88 20.25
C GLN A 5 3.72 7.45 20.70
N MET A 6 3.91 7.13 21.99
CA MET A 6 3.52 5.82 22.56
C MET A 6 2.00 5.60 22.55
N GLY A 7 1.21 6.64 22.85
CA GLY A 7 -0.25 6.57 22.80
C GLY A 7 -0.77 6.28 21.38
N GLY A 8 -0.24 6.98 20.38
CA GLY A 8 -0.66 6.79 18.98
C GLY A 8 -0.32 5.41 18.41
N LEU A 9 0.84 4.84 18.76
CA LEU A 9 1.20 3.48 18.35
C LEU A 9 0.31 2.44 19.01
N SER A 10 0.03 2.60 20.31
CA SER A 10 -0.83 1.66 21.06
C SER A 10 -2.24 1.58 20.45
N THR A 11 -2.82 2.72 20.06
CA THR A 11 -4.12 2.74 19.36
C THR A 11 -4.07 1.97 18.04
N MET A 12 -3.01 2.13 17.23
CA MET A 12 -2.86 1.42 15.96
C MET A 12 -2.71 -0.09 16.17
N LEU A 13 -1.97 -0.50 17.20
CA LEU A 13 -1.81 -1.92 17.54
C LEU A 13 -3.11 -2.55 18.03
N ILE A 14 -3.90 -1.85 18.85
CA ILE A 14 -5.22 -2.33 19.29
C ILE A 14 -6.15 -2.48 18.08
N PHE A 15 -6.21 -1.46 17.21
CA PHE A 15 -6.97 -1.53 15.97
C PHE A 15 -6.55 -2.73 15.11
N SER A 16 -5.25 -2.92 14.89
CA SER A 16 -4.74 -4.06 14.13
C SER A 16 -5.03 -5.40 14.77
N ALA A 17 -4.94 -5.51 16.10
CA ALA A 17 -5.26 -6.73 16.84
C ALA A 17 -6.74 -7.10 16.68
N VAL A 18 -7.65 -6.12 16.69
CA VAL A 18 -9.08 -6.35 16.44
C VAL A 18 -9.30 -6.87 15.02
N VAL A 19 -8.73 -6.20 14.00
CA VAL A 19 -8.88 -6.63 12.60
C VAL A 19 -8.31 -8.03 12.38
N ILE A 20 -7.10 -8.30 12.86
CA ILE A 20 -6.46 -9.62 12.73
C ILE A 20 -7.25 -10.68 13.51
N GLY A 21 -7.75 -10.37 14.71
CA GLY A 21 -8.61 -11.25 15.48
C GLY A 21 -9.87 -11.64 14.70
N ILE A 22 -10.53 -10.67 14.06
CA ILE A 22 -11.67 -10.93 13.18
C ILE A 22 -11.27 -11.86 12.02
N MET A 23 -10.14 -11.61 11.36
CA MET A 23 -9.68 -12.47 10.27
C MET A 23 -9.42 -13.90 10.73
N PHE A 24 -8.81 -14.11 11.90
CA PHE A 24 -8.60 -15.45 12.45
C PHE A 24 -9.90 -16.14 12.88
N LEU A 25 -10.86 -15.38 13.43
CA LEU A 25 -12.19 -15.93 13.77
C LEU A 25 -12.92 -16.39 12.51
N ILE A 26 -12.87 -15.60 11.43
CA ILE A 26 -13.45 -15.98 10.14
C ILE A 26 -12.71 -17.19 9.54
N ALA A 27 -11.37 -17.23 9.63
CA ALA A 27 -10.57 -18.37 9.19
C ALA A 27 -10.97 -19.65 9.93
N ALA A 28 -11.12 -19.59 11.25
CA ALA A 28 -11.53 -20.73 12.08
C ALA A 28 -12.95 -21.20 11.73
N TRP A 29 -13.88 -20.27 11.54
CA TRP A 29 -15.23 -20.60 11.09
C TRP A 29 -15.22 -21.25 9.71
N ALA A 30 -14.56 -20.65 8.71
CA ALA A 30 -14.49 -21.19 7.35
C ALA A 30 -13.77 -22.55 7.31
N TRP A 31 -12.77 -22.76 8.16
CA TRP A 31 -12.07 -24.03 8.30
C TRP A 31 -13.00 -25.18 8.67
N MET A 32 -14.00 -24.92 9.53
CA MET A 32 -15.00 -25.90 9.96
C MET A 32 -16.05 -26.19 8.89
N GLN A 33 -16.29 -25.26 7.96
CA GLN A 33 -17.30 -25.43 6.89
C GLN A 33 -16.77 -26.16 5.67
N LEU A 34 -15.47 -26.04 5.39
CA LEU A 34 -14.86 -26.62 4.20
C LEU A 34 -14.39 -28.06 4.47
N PRO A 35 -14.38 -28.95 3.46
CA PRO A 35 -13.77 -30.28 3.58
C PRO A 35 -12.24 -30.19 3.63
N ALA A 36 -11.55 -31.18 4.20
CA ALA A 36 -10.09 -31.12 4.43
C ALA A 36 -9.27 -30.92 3.14
N ASP A 37 -9.76 -31.43 2.02
CA ASP A 37 -9.21 -31.38 0.66
C ASP A 37 -9.74 -30.18 -0.17
N ALA A 38 -10.40 -29.21 0.48
CA ALA A 38 -10.93 -28.03 -0.20
C ALA A 38 -9.85 -27.30 -1.03
N SER A 39 -10.16 -27.12 -2.31
CA SER A 39 -9.39 -26.31 -3.25
C SER A 39 -9.88 -24.87 -3.20
N ILE A 40 -9.04 -23.97 -2.68
CA ILE A 40 -9.39 -22.57 -2.42
C ILE A 40 -8.69 -21.67 -3.46
N PRO A 41 -9.41 -20.78 -4.16
CA PRO A 41 -8.77 -19.81 -5.02
C PRO A 41 -7.86 -18.87 -4.20
N VAL A 42 -6.63 -18.72 -4.67
CA VAL A 42 -5.57 -17.95 -3.98
C VAL A 42 -4.85 -16.98 -4.93
N HIS A 43 -5.22 -16.99 -6.20
CA HIS A 43 -4.81 -16.01 -7.20
C HIS A 43 -5.92 -15.86 -8.25
N TRP A 44 -6.03 -14.64 -8.80
CA TRP A 44 -6.99 -14.31 -9.84
C TRP A 44 -6.24 -13.64 -11.00
N GLY A 45 -6.55 -14.10 -12.21
CA GLY A 45 -6.01 -13.54 -13.44
C GLY A 45 -6.62 -12.18 -13.79
N ILE A 46 -6.14 -11.59 -14.89
CA ILE A 46 -6.54 -10.25 -15.35
C ILE A 46 -8.03 -10.12 -15.69
N ASN A 47 -8.71 -11.25 -15.95
CA ASN A 47 -10.13 -11.31 -16.26
C ASN A 47 -11.00 -11.41 -14.99
N GLY A 48 -10.39 -11.48 -13.80
CA GLY A 48 -11.09 -11.69 -12.53
C GLY A 48 -11.45 -13.14 -12.25
N GLU A 49 -10.96 -14.08 -13.07
CA GLU A 49 -11.13 -15.53 -12.88
C GLU A 49 -10.00 -16.10 -12.04
N ALA A 50 -10.30 -17.06 -11.18
CA ALA A 50 -9.28 -17.75 -10.39
C ALA A 50 -8.46 -18.70 -11.28
N ASP A 51 -7.15 -18.50 -11.32
CA ASP A 51 -6.20 -19.26 -12.14
C ASP A 51 -5.22 -20.10 -11.30
N ARG A 52 -5.20 -19.89 -9.98
CA ARG A 52 -4.43 -20.70 -9.03
C ARG A 52 -5.23 -21.01 -7.78
N TYR A 53 -5.14 -22.27 -7.36
CA TYR A 53 -5.80 -22.79 -6.18
C TYR A 53 -4.78 -23.36 -5.19
N GLY A 54 -5.11 -23.30 -3.91
CA GLY A 54 -4.31 -23.79 -2.79
C GLY A 54 -5.19 -24.47 -1.75
N GLY A 55 -4.56 -25.03 -0.71
CA GLY A 55 -5.30 -25.68 0.40
C GLY A 55 -5.83 -24.69 1.44
N LYS A 56 -6.54 -25.20 2.45
CA LYS A 56 -7.09 -24.39 3.56
C LYS A 56 -6.07 -23.51 4.26
N PHE A 57 -4.87 -24.02 4.51
CA PHE A 57 -3.81 -23.24 5.16
C PHE A 57 -3.49 -21.99 4.34
N GLU A 58 -3.27 -22.17 3.05
CA GLU A 58 -2.93 -21.07 2.14
C GLU A 58 -4.10 -20.10 1.96
N GLY A 59 -5.31 -20.61 1.73
CA GLY A 59 -6.47 -19.76 1.48
C GLY A 59 -7.03 -19.03 2.70
N LEU A 60 -6.98 -19.67 3.88
CA LEU A 60 -7.65 -19.16 5.09
C LEU A 60 -6.67 -18.54 6.10
N LEU A 61 -5.49 -19.12 6.30
CA LEU A 61 -4.55 -18.70 7.35
C LEU A 61 -3.42 -17.80 6.87
N MET A 62 -2.94 -17.97 5.63
CA MET A 62 -1.89 -17.07 5.12
C MET A 62 -2.31 -15.60 5.07
N PRO A 63 -3.52 -15.20 4.65
CA PRO A 63 -3.91 -13.79 4.67
C PRO A 63 -3.84 -13.10 6.05
N PRO A 64 -4.41 -13.66 7.16
CA PRO A 64 -4.21 -13.08 8.49
C PRO A 64 -2.75 -13.12 8.96
N LEU A 65 -1.98 -14.16 8.61
CA LEU A 65 -0.55 -14.24 8.97
C LEU A 65 0.30 -13.19 8.24
N ILE A 66 0.06 -12.96 6.95
CA ILE A 66 0.70 -11.89 6.18
C ILE A 66 0.33 -10.53 6.77
N THR A 67 -0.95 -10.34 7.10
CA THR A 67 -1.43 -9.10 7.73
C THR A 67 -0.74 -8.86 9.08
N LEU A 68 -0.59 -9.89 9.90
CA LEU A 68 0.18 -9.83 11.14
C LEU A 68 1.65 -9.46 10.87
N GLY A 69 2.29 -10.09 9.89
CA GLY A 69 3.67 -9.77 9.50
C GLY A 69 3.84 -8.31 9.08
N ILE A 70 2.90 -7.77 8.31
CA ILE A 70 2.88 -6.35 7.91
C ILE A 70 2.72 -5.45 9.13
N VAL A 71 1.79 -5.75 10.04
CA VAL A 71 1.56 -4.98 11.28
C VAL A 71 2.81 -4.96 12.15
N LEU A 72 3.48 -6.10 12.31
CA LEU A 72 4.74 -6.18 13.05
C LEU A 72 5.82 -5.34 12.38
N LEU A 73 5.99 -5.47 11.06
CA LEU A 73 6.94 -4.65 10.30
C LEU A 73 6.67 -3.16 10.54
N MET A 74 5.43 -2.71 10.41
CA MET A 74 5.04 -1.33 10.67
C MET A 74 5.33 -0.93 12.13
N ALA A 75 5.01 -1.76 13.11
CA ALA A 75 5.32 -1.47 14.52
C ALA A 75 6.82 -1.23 14.78
N PHE A 76 7.71 -1.86 14.00
CA PHE A 76 9.16 -1.73 14.13
C PHE A 76 9.81 -0.69 13.20
N ILE A 77 9.21 -0.36 12.05
CA ILE A 77 9.78 0.59 11.06
C ILE A 77 10.31 1.88 11.69
N PRO A 78 9.57 2.61 12.56
CA PRO A 78 10.09 3.86 13.13
C PRO A 78 11.33 3.71 14.02
N ARG A 79 11.65 2.49 14.46
CA ARG A 79 12.83 2.16 15.25
C ARG A 79 13.99 1.66 14.39
N LEU A 80 13.70 1.02 13.26
CA LEU A 80 14.69 0.44 12.37
C LEU A 80 15.19 1.43 11.31
N ASP A 81 14.38 2.41 10.92
CA ASP A 81 14.75 3.41 9.92
C ASP A 81 15.80 4.39 10.50
N PRO A 82 16.93 4.63 9.80
CA PRO A 82 17.95 5.61 10.23
C PRO A 82 17.40 7.03 10.43
N ARG A 83 16.32 7.39 9.73
CA ARG A 83 15.57 8.65 9.85
C ARG A 83 14.18 8.40 10.48
N GLY A 84 14.09 7.44 11.42
CA GLY A 84 12.84 7.07 12.10
C GLY A 84 12.10 8.23 12.76
N GLU A 85 12.81 9.26 13.25
CA GLU A 85 12.17 10.48 13.76
C GLU A 85 11.30 11.19 12.72
N ASN A 86 11.72 11.20 11.45
CA ASN A 86 10.95 11.81 10.37
C ASN A 86 9.67 11.02 10.07
N ILE A 87 9.69 9.70 10.24
CA ILE A 87 8.49 8.86 10.18
C ILE A 87 7.52 9.25 11.30
N VAL A 88 8.04 9.42 12.51
CA VAL A 88 7.20 9.81 13.66
C VAL A 88 6.64 11.23 13.50
N ARG A 89 7.44 12.17 12.96
CA ARG A 89 6.97 13.53 12.59
C ARG A 89 5.92 13.48 11.46
N SER A 90 5.92 12.43 10.66
CA SER A 90 4.92 12.15 9.62
C SER A 90 3.76 11.27 10.11
N SER A 91 3.51 11.23 11.43
CA SER A 91 2.56 10.29 12.05
C SER A 91 1.15 10.28 11.45
N ALA A 92 0.64 11.42 10.95
CA ALA A 92 -0.66 11.45 10.29
C ALA A 92 -0.67 10.62 8.99
N ALA A 93 0.33 10.81 8.13
CA ALA A 93 0.49 10.02 6.91
C ALA A 93 0.75 8.56 7.24
N TYR A 94 1.61 8.31 8.23
CA TYR A 94 1.96 6.95 8.64
C TYR A 94 0.75 6.14 9.11
N LYS A 95 -0.07 6.72 9.99
CA LYS A 95 -1.30 6.09 10.48
C LYS A 95 -2.34 5.90 9.38
N ALA A 96 -2.47 6.87 8.46
CA ALA A 96 -3.38 6.73 7.34
C ALA A 96 -2.98 5.57 6.42
N ILE A 97 -1.70 5.44 6.08
CA ILE A 97 -1.16 4.31 5.32
C ILE A 97 -1.42 3.00 6.06
N TRP A 98 -1.16 2.94 7.37
CA TRP A 98 -1.43 1.77 8.20
C TRP A 98 -2.88 1.33 8.13
N VAL A 99 -3.83 2.25 8.38
CA VAL A 99 -5.26 1.94 8.34
C VAL A 99 -5.68 1.46 6.96
N VAL A 100 -5.24 2.13 5.90
CA VAL A 100 -5.61 1.77 4.52
C VAL A 100 -5.07 0.40 4.14
N ILE A 101 -3.84 0.05 4.50
CA ILE A 101 -3.29 -1.28 4.25
C ILE A 101 -4.09 -2.34 5.00
N MET A 102 -4.43 -2.10 6.27
CA MET A 102 -5.24 -3.04 7.07
C MET A 102 -6.63 -3.27 6.47
N LEU A 103 -7.31 -2.20 6.06
CA LEU A 103 -8.62 -2.29 5.43
C LEU A 103 -8.55 -2.96 4.06
N PHE A 104 -7.50 -2.70 3.28
CA PHE A 104 -7.27 -3.37 2.01
C PHE A 104 -7.04 -4.87 2.20
N MET A 105 -6.23 -5.28 3.18
CA MET A 105 -5.99 -6.68 3.51
C MET A 105 -7.27 -7.39 3.98
N LEU A 106 -8.08 -6.72 4.82
CA LEU A 106 -9.36 -7.24 5.25
C LEU A 106 -10.34 -7.39 4.08
N LEU A 107 -10.37 -6.42 3.17
CA LEU A 107 -11.23 -6.42 1.98
C LEU A 107 -10.87 -7.57 1.04
N ILE A 108 -9.60 -7.72 0.65
CA ILE A 108 -9.19 -8.82 -0.24
C ILE A 108 -9.48 -10.19 0.38
N TYR A 109 -9.30 -10.32 1.71
CA TYR A 109 -9.61 -11.54 2.42
C TYR A 109 -11.11 -11.84 2.42
N GLY A 110 -11.95 -10.84 2.68
CA GLY A 110 -13.41 -10.97 2.62
C GLY A 110 -13.90 -11.36 1.22
N ILE A 111 -13.34 -10.74 0.17
CA ILE A 111 -13.66 -11.07 -1.22
C ILE A 111 -13.29 -12.52 -1.54
N ALA A 112 -12.09 -12.96 -1.15
CA ALA A 112 -11.65 -14.34 -1.35
C ALA A 112 -12.60 -15.33 -0.66
N LEU A 113 -13.02 -15.04 0.57
CA LEU A 113 -13.98 -15.87 1.31
C LEU A 113 -15.34 -15.92 0.64
N LEU A 114 -15.90 -14.79 0.23
CA LEU A 114 -17.18 -14.77 -0.48
C LEU A 114 -17.10 -15.57 -1.79
N ALA A 115 -15.98 -15.48 -2.51
CA ALA A 115 -15.73 -16.28 -3.70
C ALA A 115 -15.66 -17.80 -3.39
N ILE A 116 -15.03 -18.20 -2.28
CA ILE A 116 -15.01 -19.60 -1.82
C ILE A 116 -16.42 -20.14 -1.59
N PHE A 117 -17.32 -19.33 -1.03
CA PHE A 117 -18.71 -19.70 -0.80
C PHE A 117 -19.63 -19.52 -2.04
N GLY A 118 -19.04 -19.32 -3.23
CA GLY A 118 -19.77 -19.29 -4.49
C GLY A 118 -20.58 -18.02 -4.74
N TRP A 119 -20.28 -16.92 -4.05
CA TRP A 119 -20.94 -15.65 -4.32
C TRP A 119 -20.52 -15.12 -5.71
N PRO A 120 -21.48 -14.69 -6.56
CA PRO A 120 -21.19 -14.20 -7.90
C PRO A 120 -20.62 -12.78 -7.83
N LEU A 121 -19.30 -12.69 -7.61
CA LEU A 121 -18.58 -11.43 -7.47
C LEU A 121 -17.81 -11.08 -8.75
N ASP A 122 -17.89 -9.82 -9.16
CA ASP A 122 -16.97 -9.25 -10.14
C ASP A 122 -15.67 -8.83 -9.43
N ILE A 123 -14.78 -9.81 -9.25
CA ILE A 123 -13.50 -9.63 -8.54
C ILE A 123 -12.67 -8.52 -9.19
N GLY A 124 -12.64 -8.47 -10.52
CA GLY A 124 -11.90 -7.45 -11.27
C GLY A 124 -12.39 -6.04 -10.93
N ARG A 125 -13.71 -5.84 -10.90
CA ARG A 125 -14.29 -4.54 -10.56
C ARG A 125 -14.07 -4.15 -9.10
N ILE A 126 -14.24 -5.09 -8.17
CA ILE A 126 -14.08 -4.79 -6.74
C ILE A 126 -12.62 -4.48 -6.42
N VAL A 127 -11.68 -5.31 -6.90
CA VAL A 127 -10.24 -5.11 -6.68
C VAL A 127 -9.75 -3.86 -7.40
N GLY A 128 -10.17 -3.63 -8.65
CA GLY A 128 -9.84 -2.41 -9.40
C GLY A 128 -10.29 -1.15 -8.67
N GLY A 129 -11.51 -1.16 -8.12
CA GLY A 129 -12.03 -0.06 -7.32
C GLY A 129 -11.25 0.14 -6.02
N ALA A 130 -10.94 -0.95 -5.31
CA ALA A 130 -10.14 -0.91 -4.09
C ALA A 130 -8.73 -0.34 -4.34
N VAL A 131 -8.07 -0.74 -5.42
CA VAL A 131 -6.74 -0.23 -5.81
C VAL A 131 -6.81 1.24 -6.22
N GLY A 132 -7.85 1.65 -6.94
CA GLY A 132 -8.08 3.06 -7.27
C GLY A 132 -8.21 3.94 -6.02
N ILE A 133 -9.01 3.51 -5.03
CA ILE A 133 -9.15 4.19 -3.73
C ILE A 133 -7.80 4.21 -2.99
N LEU A 134 -7.08 3.09 -2.96
CA LEU A 134 -5.75 2.99 -2.36
C LEU A 134 -4.81 4.05 -2.94
N PHE A 135 -4.71 4.16 -4.26
CA PHE A 135 -3.86 5.16 -4.92
C PHE A 135 -4.26 6.60 -4.59
N ILE A 136 -5.57 6.91 -4.54
CA ILE A 136 -6.04 8.24 -4.15
C ILE A 136 -5.60 8.57 -2.72
N ILE A 137 -5.78 7.65 -1.77
CA ILE A 137 -5.42 7.91 -0.38
C ILE A 137 -3.89 8.05 -0.24
N LEU A 138 -3.12 7.13 -0.83
CA LEU A 138 -1.65 7.20 -0.80
C LEU A 138 -1.14 8.51 -1.43
N GLY A 139 -1.69 8.90 -2.58
CA GLY A 139 -1.31 10.15 -3.25
C GLY A 139 -1.61 11.40 -2.42
N ASN A 140 -2.76 11.43 -1.73
CA ASN A 140 -3.14 12.54 -0.83
C ASN A 140 -2.23 12.70 0.39
N TYR A 141 -1.59 11.62 0.84
CA TYR A 141 -0.66 11.67 1.97
C TYR A 141 0.80 11.82 1.56
N MET A 142 1.15 11.60 0.28
CA MET A 142 2.53 11.63 -0.22
C MET A 142 3.27 12.92 0.14
N GLY A 143 2.64 14.08 -0.04
CA GLY A 143 3.23 15.39 0.27
C GLY A 143 3.39 15.70 1.77
N LYS A 144 2.88 14.85 2.66
CA LYS A 144 2.98 14.98 4.13
C LYS A 144 4.09 14.10 4.71
N ILE A 145 4.72 13.25 3.89
CA ILE A 145 5.79 12.35 4.30
C ILE A 145 7.11 13.14 4.29
N ARG A 146 7.83 13.15 5.41
CA ARG A 146 9.18 13.70 5.52
C ARG A 146 10.23 12.68 5.07
N SER A 147 11.40 13.15 4.65
CA SER A 147 12.49 12.29 4.16
C SER A 147 12.86 11.17 5.12
N ASN A 148 12.76 9.93 4.66
CA ASN A 148 13.07 8.72 5.40
C ASN A 148 13.47 7.59 4.44
N TYR A 149 14.05 6.52 4.96
CA TYR A 149 14.58 5.42 4.15
C TYR A 149 13.56 4.31 3.88
N THR A 150 12.33 4.39 4.38
CA THR A 150 11.35 3.31 4.29
C THR A 150 10.15 3.63 3.39
N MET A 151 9.59 4.84 3.50
CA MET A 151 8.31 5.23 2.91
C MET A 151 8.42 6.40 1.96
N GLY A 152 7.66 6.35 0.87
CA GLY A 152 7.61 7.37 -0.16
C GLY A 152 8.48 7.03 -1.38
N ILE A 153 8.72 8.04 -2.21
CA ILE A 153 9.49 7.94 -3.45
C ILE A 153 10.97 8.09 -3.11
N ARG A 154 11.67 6.96 -3.01
CA ARG A 154 13.07 6.88 -2.54
C ARG A 154 14.02 6.68 -3.72
N THR A 155 14.47 7.79 -4.30
CA THR A 155 15.60 7.82 -5.24
C THR A 155 16.85 8.37 -4.55
N PRO A 156 18.07 8.11 -5.06
CA PRO A 156 19.29 8.70 -4.53
C PRO A 156 19.18 10.21 -4.34
N TRP A 157 18.52 10.89 -5.28
CA TRP A 157 18.32 12.34 -5.31
C TRP A 157 17.34 12.84 -4.24
N THR A 158 16.20 12.15 -4.07
CA THR A 158 15.24 12.51 -2.99
C THR A 158 15.81 12.29 -1.59
N LEU A 159 16.71 11.31 -1.42
CA LEU A 159 17.34 11.03 -0.12
C LEU A 159 18.45 12.04 0.21
N ALA A 160 19.10 12.58 -0.83
CA ALA A 160 20.18 13.56 -0.73
C ALA A 160 19.67 15.02 -0.61
N SER A 161 18.48 15.35 -1.14
CA SER A 161 17.94 16.71 -1.14
C SER A 161 16.50 16.77 -0.61
N GLU A 162 16.28 17.60 0.42
CA GLU A 162 14.92 17.87 0.92
C GLU A 162 14.05 18.58 -0.11
N LEU A 163 14.63 19.43 -0.96
CA LEU A 163 13.91 20.09 -2.05
C LEU A 163 13.41 19.06 -3.06
N SER A 164 14.29 18.14 -3.49
CA SER A 164 13.93 17.04 -4.38
C SER A 164 12.89 16.13 -3.74
N TRP A 165 13.04 15.78 -2.47
CA TRP A 165 12.04 15.03 -1.71
C TRP A 165 10.66 15.69 -1.79
N ASN A 166 10.56 16.95 -1.37
CA ASN A 166 9.29 17.67 -1.24
C ASN A 166 8.60 17.88 -2.60
N LYS A 167 9.35 18.30 -3.63
CA LYS A 167 8.79 18.52 -4.97
C LYS A 167 8.36 17.20 -5.62
N THR A 168 9.19 16.15 -5.52
CA THR A 168 8.89 14.84 -6.10
C THR A 168 7.67 14.20 -5.44
N HIS A 169 7.57 14.25 -4.11
CA HIS A 169 6.41 13.73 -3.39
C HIS A 169 5.13 14.51 -3.69
N ARG A 170 5.23 15.83 -3.92
CA ARG A 170 4.08 16.63 -4.34
C ARG A 170 3.61 16.30 -5.75
N LEU A 171 4.53 16.09 -6.70
CA LEU A 171 4.18 15.63 -8.05
C LEU A 171 3.63 14.21 -8.02
N GLY A 172 4.33 13.28 -7.38
CA GLY A 172 3.91 11.90 -7.22
C GLY A 172 2.54 11.78 -6.56
N GLY A 173 2.28 12.58 -5.53
CA GLY A 173 0.95 12.64 -4.90
C GLY A 173 -0.17 12.98 -5.89
N LYS A 174 0.03 13.99 -6.74
CA LYS A 174 -0.93 14.35 -7.80
C LYS A 174 -1.10 13.22 -8.82
N LEU A 175 0.00 12.63 -9.28
CA LEU A 175 -0.04 11.53 -10.26
C LEU A 175 -0.77 10.30 -9.71
N PHE A 176 -0.53 9.92 -8.46
CA PHE A 176 -1.24 8.81 -7.81
C PHE A 176 -2.74 9.10 -7.64
N VAL A 177 -3.12 10.33 -7.26
CA VAL A 177 -4.53 10.71 -7.16
C VAL A 177 -5.20 10.69 -8.54
N THR A 178 -4.56 11.23 -9.57
CA THR A 178 -5.08 11.19 -10.95
C THR A 178 -5.22 9.76 -11.44
N LEU A 179 -4.17 8.93 -11.28
CA LEU A 179 -4.19 7.52 -11.68
C LEU A 179 -5.32 6.77 -10.99
N GLY A 180 -5.42 6.86 -9.65
CA GLY A 180 -6.47 6.18 -8.90
C GLY A 180 -7.88 6.65 -9.25
N THR A 181 -8.06 7.94 -9.54
CA THR A 181 -9.35 8.50 -9.96
C THR A 181 -9.75 7.96 -11.34
N LEU A 182 -8.83 7.94 -12.30
CA LEU A 182 -9.08 7.39 -13.63
C LEU A 182 -9.32 5.88 -13.58
N THR A 183 -8.59 5.14 -12.74
CA THR A 183 -8.83 3.72 -12.49
C THR A 183 -10.25 3.49 -11.94
N LEU A 184 -10.73 4.31 -11.02
CA LEU A 184 -12.11 4.21 -10.52
C LEU A 184 -13.16 4.44 -11.61
N VAL A 185 -12.96 5.46 -12.45
CA VAL A 185 -13.86 5.74 -13.57
C VAL A 185 -13.91 4.55 -14.54
N LEU A 186 -12.76 4.03 -14.96
CA LEU A 186 -12.68 2.88 -15.87
C LEU A 186 -13.29 1.61 -15.26
N THR A 187 -13.08 1.40 -13.96
CA THR A 187 -13.68 0.29 -13.19
C THR A 187 -15.21 0.37 -13.22
N VAL A 188 -15.79 1.56 -13.03
CA VAL A 188 -17.25 1.74 -13.07
C VAL A 188 -17.82 1.48 -14.46
N MET A 189 -17.06 1.73 -15.51
CA MET A 189 -17.44 1.47 -16.90
C MET A 189 -17.43 -0.04 -17.28
N GLY A 190 -17.02 -0.93 -16.37
CA GLY A 190 -17.08 -2.39 -16.57
C GLY A 190 -16.01 -2.94 -17.52
N GLN A 191 -14.92 -2.21 -17.73
CA GLN A 191 -13.85 -2.59 -18.67
C GLN A 191 -12.65 -3.20 -17.92
N ASN A 192 -12.81 -4.40 -17.37
CA ASN A 192 -11.83 -5.00 -16.45
C ASN A 192 -10.41 -5.14 -17.05
N ALA A 193 -10.27 -5.68 -18.28
CA ALA A 193 -8.98 -5.83 -18.93
C ALA A 193 -8.30 -4.48 -19.26
N TYR A 194 -9.04 -3.52 -19.81
CA TYR A 194 -8.52 -2.18 -20.10
C TYR A 194 -8.13 -1.42 -18.84
N THR A 195 -8.91 -1.57 -17.76
CA THR A 195 -8.60 -1.00 -16.44
C THR A 195 -7.27 -1.56 -15.92
N PHE A 196 -7.05 -2.87 -16.06
CA PHE A 196 -5.80 -3.51 -15.68
C PHE A 196 -4.60 -2.97 -16.48
N TYR A 197 -4.67 -2.95 -17.82
CA TYR A 197 -3.59 -2.43 -18.66
C TYR A 197 -3.32 -0.94 -18.39
N PHE A 198 -4.37 -0.13 -18.27
CA PHE A 198 -4.26 1.28 -17.92
C PHE A 198 -3.54 1.47 -16.57
N MET A 199 -3.89 0.68 -15.56
CA MET A 199 -3.28 0.74 -14.24
C MET A 199 -1.78 0.41 -14.30
N ILE A 200 -1.39 -0.65 -15.00
CA ILE A 200 0.02 -1.06 -15.12
C ILE A 200 0.82 0.00 -15.90
N ILE A 201 0.34 0.42 -17.07
CA ILE A 201 1.01 1.42 -17.89
C ILE A 201 1.09 2.75 -17.14
N GLY A 202 -0.02 3.21 -16.55
CA GLY A 202 -0.08 4.44 -15.77
C GLY A 202 0.83 4.44 -14.55
N LEU A 203 0.97 3.29 -13.88
CA LEU A 203 1.92 3.14 -12.77
C LEU A 203 3.36 3.23 -13.27
N ILE A 204 3.72 2.52 -14.35
CA ILE A 204 5.06 2.59 -14.95
C ILE A 204 5.39 4.02 -15.37
N THR A 205 4.48 4.70 -16.09
CA THR A 205 4.65 6.10 -16.51
C THR A 205 4.82 7.02 -15.31
N THR A 206 4.03 6.83 -14.25
CA THR A 206 4.16 7.59 -13.00
C THR A 206 5.53 7.38 -12.37
N LEU A 207 5.98 6.13 -12.25
CA LEU A 207 7.29 5.78 -11.66
C LEU A 207 8.44 6.40 -12.45
N VAL A 208 8.44 6.26 -13.78
CA VAL A 208 9.45 6.87 -14.66
C VAL A 208 9.45 8.39 -14.52
N THR A 209 8.27 9.01 -14.49
CA THR A 209 8.12 10.45 -14.36
C THR A 209 8.65 10.97 -13.04
N VAL A 210 8.29 10.35 -11.91
CA VAL A 210 8.79 10.80 -10.59
C VAL A 210 10.28 10.54 -10.43
N PHE A 211 10.81 9.45 -11.00
CA PHE A 211 12.23 9.16 -11.01
C PHE A 211 13.01 10.24 -11.77
N ALA A 212 12.64 10.50 -13.03
CA ALA A 212 13.27 11.54 -13.85
C ALA A 212 13.13 12.93 -13.23
N TYR A 213 11.95 13.27 -12.73
CA TYR A 213 11.71 14.55 -12.06
C TYR A 213 12.56 14.73 -10.81
N SER A 214 12.75 13.67 -10.01
CA SER A 214 13.58 13.76 -8.81
C SER A 214 15.05 14.08 -9.10
N TYR A 215 15.60 13.56 -10.19
CA TYR A 215 16.93 13.93 -10.68
C TYR A 215 16.98 15.39 -11.12
N LEU A 216 16.03 15.83 -11.96
CA LEU A 216 15.99 17.19 -12.48
C LEU A 216 15.86 18.23 -11.36
N VAL A 217 15.06 17.96 -10.33
CA VAL A 217 14.95 18.86 -9.18
C VAL A 217 16.24 18.91 -8.38
N TRP A 218 16.85 17.76 -8.11
CA TRP A 218 18.11 17.70 -7.36
C TRP A 218 19.27 18.37 -8.11
N LYS A 219 19.39 18.17 -9.42
CA LYS A 219 20.43 18.81 -10.25
C LYS A 219 20.36 20.34 -10.19
N ASN A 220 19.16 20.87 -10.08
CA ASN A 220 18.91 22.31 -9.99
C ASN A 220 18.80 22.81 -8.54
N ASP A 221 19.13 21.98 -7.54
CA ASP A 221 19.11 22.37 -6.14
C ASP A 221 20.38 23.16 -5.79
N PRO A 222 20.28 24.45 -5.45
CA PRO A 222 21.44 25.28 -5.11
C PRO A 222 22.23 24.74 -3.91
N ALA A 223 21.58 24.03 -2.99
CA ALA A 223 22.21 23.45 -1.81
C ALA A 223 22.98 22.15 -2.12
N ALA A 224 22.64 21.45 -3.21
CA ALA A 224 23.35 20.24 -3.62
C ALA A 224 24.73 20.57 -4.21
N GLY A 225 24.86 21.69 -4.94
CA GLY A 225 26.13 22.14 -5.52
C GLY A 225 27.19 22.56 -4.49
N ALA A 226 26.78 23.10 -3.32
CA ALA A 226 27.71 23.55 -2.28
C ALA A 226 28.46 22.41 -1.56
N ASN A 227 27.89 21.20 -1.56
CA ASN A 227 28.53 20.00 -1.00
C ASN A 227 29.46 19.31 -1.99
N HIS A 228 29.43 19.68 -3.28
CA HIS A 228 30.33 19.12 -4.30
C HIS A 228 31.64 19.91 -4.45
N THR A 229 31.64 21.21 -4.09
CA THR A 229 32.83 22.08 -4.18
C THR A 229 33.76 22.04 -2.97
N SER A 230 33.35 21.36 -1.88
CA SER A 230 34.18 21.16 -0.69
C SER A 230 34.92 19.81 -0.66
N ALA A 231 34.76 18.99 -1.70
CA ALA A 231 35.36 17.66 -1.83
C ALA A 231 36.42 17.57 -2.95
N THR A 232 36.88 18.72 -3.46
CA THR A 232 37.99 18.86 -4.43
C THR A 232 39.04 19.79 -3.86
#